data_AF-A0AAX2KWF3-F1
#
_entry.id   AF-A0AAX2KWF3-F1
#
_cell.length_a   1.000
_cell.length_b   1.000
_cell.length_c   1.000
_cell.angle_alpha   90.00
_cell.angle_beta   90.00
_cell.angle_gamma   90.00
#
_symmetry.space_group_name_H-M   'P 1'
#
loop_
_entity.id
_entity.type
_entity.pdbx_description
1 polymer ?
#
loop_
_entity_poly.entity_id
_entity_poly.type
_entity_poly.pdbx_seq_one_letter_code
_entity_poly.pdbx_strand_id
1 'polypeptide(L)'
;MIVKKLLEVDASYPFRYFLQYARLFLLDLNSELNICTKEFIINLLETLTQELIHLTSKTLVLDLHTFKKNEPLKGNDSSKRFIYYLKKRFNSKKDIIAFYTCYPELMRITVVRMRYFLDNTKQMLIRVTEDLPSIQNCFNIQSSELNSISESQGDSHSRGKTVSTLTFSDGKKIVYKPKINSENKLRDFFDKVRIIV
;
A
#
# COMPACT_ATOMS: atom_id res chain seq x y z
N MET A 1 5.50 -12.98 -9.53
CA MET A 1 4.12 -12.56 -9.88
C MET A 1 4.02 -11.05 -10.14
N ILE A 2 4.45 -10.16 -9.22
CA ILE A 2 4.40 -8.69 -9.44
C ILE A 2 5.23 -8.19 -10.62
N VAL A 3 6.43 -8.73 -10.89
CA VAL A 3 7.22 -8.29 -12.07
C VAL A 3 6.49 -8.60 -13.39
N LYS A 4 5.74 -9.71 -13.47
CA LYS A 4 4.87 -10.00 -14.62
C LYS A 4 3.63 -9.08 -14.63
N LYS A 5 3.02 -8.80 -13.47
CA LYS A 5 1.84 -7.92 -13.33
C LYS A 5 2.15 -6.45 -13.66
N LEU A 6 3.33 -5.94 -13.30
CA LEU A 6 3.84 -4.61 -13.65
C LEU A 6 4.05 -4.41 -15.17
N LEU A 7 4.17 -5.52 -15.92
CA LEU A 7 4.32 -5.53 -17.37
C LEU A 7 2.98 -5.74 -18.10
N GLU A 8 1.96 -6.25 -17.42
CA GLU A 8 0.61 -6.33 -17.98
C GLU A 8 -0.05 -4.95 -17.94
N VAL A 9 -0.67 -4.55 -19.04
CA VAL A 9 -1.39 -3.29 -19.09
C VAL A 9 -2.76 -3.48 -18.47
N ASP A 10 -2.83 -3.21 -17.18
CA ASP A 10 -4.05 -3.17 -16.38
C ASP A 10 -4.27 -1.77 -15.79
N ALA A 11 -5.23 -1.64 -14.87
CA ALA A 11 -5.56 -0.38 -14.21
C ALA A 11 -4.40 0.24 -13.40
N SER A 12 -3.34 -0.53 -13.10
CA SER A 12 -2.14 -0.05 -12.40
C SER A 12 -1.09 0.58 -13.34
N TYR A 13 -1.23 0.40 -14.66
CA TYR A 13 -0.27 0.85 -15.67
C TYR A 13 0.14 2.35 -15.57
N PRO A 14 -0.79 3.30 -15.27
CA PRO A 14 -0.42 4.70 -15.07
C PRO A 14 0.57 4.92 -13.91
N PHE A 15 0.58 4.01 -12.93
CA PHE A 15 1.34 4.16 -11.68
C PHE A 15 2.62 3.32 -11.63
N ARG A 16 2.97 2.61 -12.71
CA ARG A 16 4.11 1.67 -12.74
C ARG A 16 5.43 2.27 -12.25
N TYR A 17 5.68 3.57 -12.47
CA TYR A 17 6.87 4.24 -11.97
C TYR A 17 6.85 4.42 -10.44
N PHE A 18 5.69 4.77 -9.86
CA PHE A 18 5.52 4.84 -8.41
C PHE A 18 5.67 3.45 -7.78
N LEU A 19 5.03 2.43 -8.37
CA LEU A 19 5.10 1.06 -7.88
C LEU A 19 6.52 0.48 -7.99
N GLN A 20 7.25 0.79 -9.07
CA GLN A 20 8.64 0.39 -9.21
C GLN A 20 9.53 1.06 -8.16
N TYR A 21 9.35 2.35 -7.92
CA TYR A 21 10.07 3.07 -6.87
C TYR A 21 9.77 2.49 -5.48
N ALA A 22 8.49 2.26 -5.15
CA ALA A 22 8.08 1.62 -3.90
C ALA A 22 8.74 0.26 -3.72
N ARG A 23 8.74 -0.57 -4.78
CA ARG A 23 9.33 -1.91 -4.74
C ARG A 23 10.81 -1.86 -4.44
N LEU A 24 11.57 -0.95 -5.09
CA LEU A 24 13.00 -0.82 -4.85
C LEU A 24 13.28 -0.36 -3.41
N PHE A 25 12.51 0.63 -2.92
CA PHE A 25 12.60 1.09 -1.54
C PHE A 25 12.34 -0.05 -0.53
N LEU A 26 11.28 -0.84 -0.73
CA LEU A 26 10.93 -1.94 0.18
C LEU A 26 11.95 -3.07 0.17
N LEU A 27 12.54 -3.36 -1.00
CA LEU A 27 13.58 -4.38 -1.12
C LEU A 27 14.88 -3.94 -0.42
N ASP A 28 15.27 -2.68 -0.60
CA ASP A 28 16.43 -2.08 0.06
C ASP A 28 16.25 -2.09 1.58
N LEU A 29 15.12 -1.56 2.08
CA LEU A 29 14.78 -1.57 3.49
C LEU A 29 14.79 -2.98 4.11
N ASN A 30 14.18 -3.95 3.42
CA ASN A 30 14.12 -5.31 3.95
C ASN A 30 15.47 -6.06 3.85
N SER A 31 16.41 -5.60 3.01
CA SER A 31 17.77 -6.15 2.98
C SER A 31 18.61 -5.72 4.19
N GLU A 32 18.23 -4.63 4.85
CA GLU A 32 18.81 -4.18 6.11
C GLU A 32 18.10 -4.82 7.32
N LEU A 33 16.76 -4.89 7.29
CA LEU A 33 15.96 -5.34 8.43
C LEU A 33 15.76 -6.86 8.51
N ASN A 34 15.80 -7.57 7.38
CA ASN A 34 15.55 -9.01 7.25
C ASN A 34 14.31 -9.49 8.03
N ILE A 35 13.20 -8.75 7.94
CA ILE A 35 12.02 -8.94 8.81
C ILE A 35 10.78 -9.43 8.06
N CYS A 36 10.76 -9.39 6.73
CA CYS A 36 9.60 -9.83 5.96
C CYS A 36 9.95 -10.62 4.70
N THR A 37 9.01 -11.45 4.25
CA THR A 37 9.16 -12.23 3.02
C THR A 37 8.84 -11.40 1.78
N LYS A 38 9.14 -11.97 0.61
CA LYS A 38 8.72 -11.37 -0.68
C LYS A 38 7.20 -11.28 -0.82
N GLU A 39 6.46 -12.19 -0.20
CA GLU A 39 4.98 -12.19 -0.24
C GLU A 39 4.43 -11.00 0.55
N PHE A 40 5.04 -10.66 1.69
CA PHE A 40 4.69 -9.46 2.44
C PHE A 40 4.88 -8.18 1.62
N ILE A 41 6.01 -8.07 0.90
CA ILE A 41 6.28 -6.95 -0.01
C ILE A 41 5.25 -6.91 -1.16
N ILE A 42 4.82 -8.07 -1.64
CA ILE A 42 3.76 -8.17 -2.65
C ILE A 42 2.45 -7.58 -2.11
N ASN A 43 2.02 -7.97 -0.91
CA ASN A 43 0.80 -7.46 -0.30
C ASN A 43 0.86 -5.93 -0.09
N LEU A 44 1.99 -5.40 0.37
CA LEU A 44 2.21 -3.96 0.50
C LEU A 44 2.03 -3.21 -0.82
N LEU A 45 2.59 -3.73 -1.92
CA LEU A 45 2.45 -3.12 -3.24
C LEU A 45 1.01 -3.20 -3.78
N GLU A 46 0.27 -4.26 -3.44
CA GLU A 46 -1.14 -4.39 -3.77
C GLU A 46 -1.99 -3.34 -3.04
N THR A 47 -1.74 -3.11 -1.75
CA THR A 47 -2.37 -2.03 -0.97
C THR A 47 -2.12 -0.66 -1.60
N LEU A 48 -0.86 -0.33 -1.91
CA LEU A 48 -0.52 0.93 -2.58
C LEU A 48 -1.20 1.05 -3.94
N THR A 49 -1.25 -0.03 -4.71
CA THR A 49 -1.91 -0.05 -6.03
C THR A 49 -3.40 0.28 -5.91
N GLN A 50 -4.09 -0.34 -4.94
CA GLN A 50 -5.51 -0.09 -4.69
C GLN A 50 -5.76 1.36 -4.26
N GLU A 51 -4.92 1.91 -3.39
CA GLU A 51 -5.00 3.30 -2.96
C GLU A 51 -4.85 4.27 -4.14
N LEU A 52 -3.85 4.05 -5.01
CA LEU A 52 -3.62 4.89 -6.18
C LEU A 52 -4.74 4.79 -7.21
N ILE A 53 -5.27 3.59 -7.44
CA ILE A 53 -6.44 3.38 -8.31
C ILE A 53 -7.65 4.15 -7.76
N HIS A 54 -7.92 4.02 -6.46
CA HIS A 54 -9.04 4.70 -5.82
C HIS A 54 -8.92 6.22 -5.96
N LEU A 55 -7.74 6.76 -5.62
CA LEU A 55 -7.42 8.20 -5.67
C LEU A 55 -7.58 8.80 -7.07
N THR A 56 -7.25 8.04 -8.12
CA THR A 56 -7.15 8.55 -9.50
C THR A 56 -8.35 8.20 -10.38
N SER A 57 -9.19 7.25 -9.95
CA SER A 57 -10.30 6.68 -10.71
C SER A 57 -11.19 7.73 -11.40
N LYS A 58 -11.69 8.72 -10.64
CA LYS A 58 -12.57 9.77 -11.16
C LYS A 58 -11.86 10.64 -12.21
N THR A 59 -10.60 10.97 -11.99
CA THR A 59 -9.81 11.77 -12.94
C THR A 59 -9.53 10.97 -14.21
N LEU A 60 -9.24 9.67 -14.11
CA LEU A 60 -9.05 8.81 -15.27
C LEU A 60 -10.31 8.71 -16.13
N VAL A 61 -11.49 8.66 -15.51
CA VAL A 61 -12.76 8.68 -16.24
C VAL A 61 -12.91 9.99 -17.02
N LEU A 62 -12.69 11.14 -16.37
CA LEU A 62 -12.77 12.46 -17.03
C LEU A 62 -11.74 12.60 -18.17
N ASP A 63 -10.51 12.17 -17.94
CA ASP A 63 -9.43 12.22 -18.93
C ASP A 63 -9.75 11.33 -20.14
N LEU A 64 -10.30 10.12 -19.91
CA LEU A 64 -10.78 9.25 -20.98
C LEU A 64 -11.88 9.90 -21.83
N HIS A 65 -12.83 10.60 -21.19
CA HIS A 65 -13.88 11.34 -21.90
C HIS A 65 -13.34 12.48 -22.76
N THR A 66 -12.24 13.10 -22.34
CA THR A 66 -11.56 14.14 -23.11
C THR A 66 -10.73 13.54 -24.24
N PHE A 67 -9.97 12.47 -23.95
CA PHE A 67 -9.14 11.74 -24.90
C PHE A 67 -9.95 11.26 -26.11
N LYS A 68 -11.12 10.67 -25.88
CA LYS A 68 -11.97 10.12 -26.95
C LYS A 68 -12.52 11.17 -27.94
N LYS A 69 -12.47 12.47 -27.61
CA LYS A 69 -12.88 13.55 -28.53
C LYS A 69 -11.86 13.77 -29.63
N ASN A 70 -10.59 13.51 -29.34
CA ASN A 70 -9.47 13.75 -30.24
C ASN A 70 -8.93 12.47 -30.88
N GLU A 71 -9.18 11.31 -30.25
CA GLU A 71 -8.70 10.02 -30.74
C GLU A 71 -9.76 8.92 -30.59
N PRO A 72 -10.17 8.24 -31.67
CA PRO A 72 -11.11 7.13 -31.58
C PRO A 72 -10.49 5.95 -30.83
N LEU A 73 -11.16 5.49 -29.78
CA LEU A 73 -10.73 4.34 -28.98
C LEU A 73 -10.81 3.05 -29.79
N LYS A 74 -9.74 2.24 -29.77
CA LYS A 74 -9.69 0.94 -30.46
C LYS A 74 -9.97 -0.23 -29.51
N GLY A 75 -10.74 -1.21 -29.96
CA GLY A 75 -11.04 -2.43 -29.22
C GLY A 75 -12.50 -2.87 -29.36
N ASN A 76 -12.72 -4.18 -29.32
CA ASN A 76 -14.04 -4.78 -29.60
C ASN A 76 -15.02 -4.66 -28.43
N ASP A 77 -14.54 -4.32 -27.24
CA ASP A 77 -15.32 -4.21 -26.00
C ASP A 77 -14.85 -3.02 -25.14
N SER A 78 -15.56 -2.71 -24.06
CA SER A 78 -15.21 -1.62 -23.14
C SER A 78 -13.84 -1.80 -22.50
N SER A 79 -13.49 -3.02 -22.09
CA SER A 79 -12.21 -3.34 -21.45
C SER A 79 -11.03 -3.11 -22.39
N LYS A 80 -11.10 -3.60 -23.63
CA LYS A 80 -10.05 -3.40 -24.65
C LYS A 80 -9.88 -1.93 -25.02
N ARG A 81 -10.99 -1.18 -25.11
CA ARG A 81 -10.94 0.28 -25.35
C ARG A 81 -10.27 1.03 -24.20
N PHE A 82 -10.52 0.62 -22.96
CA PHE A 82 -9.85 1.19 -21.80
C PHE A 82 -8.35 0.89 -21.80
N ILE A 83 -7.97 -0.36 -22.07
CA ILE A 83 -6.54 -0.75 -22.23
C ILE A 83 -5.87 0.06 -23.34
N TYR A 84 -6.54 0.29 -24.47
CA TYR A 84 -6.03 1.14 -25.55
C TYR A 84 -5.72 2.56 -25.07
N TYR A 85 -6.67 3.17 -24.36
CA TYR A 85 -6.47 4.49 -23.74
C TYR A 85 -5.27 4.48 -22.79
N LEU A 86 -5.16 3.49 -21.89
CA LEU A 86 -4.05 3.41 -20.95
C LEU A 86 -2.70 3.32 -21.65
N LYS A 87 -2.59 2.47 -22.69
CA LYS A 87 -1.36 2.34 -23.49
C LYS A 87 -0.98 3.66 -24.15
N LYS A 88 -1.95 4.36 -24.75
CA LYS A 88 -1.69 5.61 -25.48
C LYS A 88 -1.38 6.77 -24.54
N ARG A 89 -2.19 6.95 -23.50
CA ARG A 89 -2.10 8.09 -22.58
C ARG A 89 -0.89 8.02 -21.66
N PHE A 90 -0.41 6.82 -21.33
CA PHE A 90 0.68 6.61 -20.37
C PHE A 90 1.86 5.84 -20.97
N ASN A 91 2.11 5.95 -22.28
CA ASN A 91 3.13 5.17 -22.99
C ASN A 91 4.56 5.49 -22.52
N SER A 92 4.91 6.78 -22.46
CA SER A 92 6.25 7.25 -22.13
C SER A 92 6.29 8.09 -20.86
N LYS A 93 7.50 8.34 -20.34
CA LYS A 93 7.74 9.28 -19.24
C LYS A 93 7.16 10.67 -19.55
N LYS A 94 7.30 11.13 -20.80
CA LYS A 94 6.77 12.45 -21.23
C LYS A 94 5.25 12.48 -21.15
N ASP A 95 4.58 11.41 -21.56
CA ASP A 95 3.11 11.35 -21.56
C ASP A 95 2.54 11.32 -20.13
N ILE A 96 3.21 10.62 -19.22
CA ILE A 96 2.85 10.62 -17.80
C ILE A 96 3.03 12.00 -17.18
N ILE A 97 4.14 12.69 -17.49
CA ILE A 97 4.35 14.08 -17.06
C ILE A 97 3.26 14.99 -17.64
N ALA A 98 2.90 14.82 -18.91
CA ALA A 98 1.82 15.58 -19.54
C ALA A 98 0.47 15.35 -18.83
N PHE A 99 0.14 14.11 -18.44
CA PHE A 99 -1.06 13.84 -17.64
C PHE A 99 -1.04 14.56 -16.29
N TYR A 100 0.05 14.41 -15.52
CA TYR A 100 0.13 15.03 -14.20
C TYR A 100 0.24 16.55 -14.22
N THR A 101 0.75 17.14 -15.31
CA THR A 101 0.73 18.60 -15.51
C THR A 101 -0.66 19.12 -15.89
N CYS A 102 -1.50 18.32 -16.56
CA CYS A 102 -2.93 18.63 -16.73
C CYS A 102 -3.70 18.56 -15.41
N TYR A 103 -3.28 17.69 -14.49
CA TYR A 103 -3.91 17.51 -13.17
C TYR A 103 -2.90 17.70 -12.03
N PRO A 104 -2.37 18.92 -11.82
CA PRO A 104 -1.25 19.16 -10.91
C PRO A 104 -1.62 18.87 -9.45
N GLU A 105 -2.87 19.09 -9.06
CA GLU A 105 -3.32 18.75 -7.70
C GLU A 105 -3.43 17.24 -7.50
N LEU A 106 -3.79 16.47 -8.54
CA LEU A 106 -3.73 15.01 -8.50
C LEU A 106 -2.28 14.55 -8.30
N MET A 107 -1.32 15.14 -9.03
CA MET A 107 0.10 14.85 -8.85
C MET A 107 0.54 15.10 -7.41
N ARG A 108 0.19 16.28 -6.86
CA ARG A 108 0.54 16.67 -5.50
C ARG A 108 0.02 15.66 -4.48
N ILE A 109 -1.27 15.33 -4.53
CA ILE A 109 -1.86 14.38 -3.59
C ILE A 109 -1.31 12.96 -3.78
N THR A 110 -1.08 12.50 -5.02
CA THR A 110 -0.45 11.20 -5.29
C THR A 110 0.92 11.09 -4.63
N VAL A 111 1.78 12.10 -4.79
CA VAL A 111 3.12 12.11 -4.16
C VAL A 111 3.04 12.16 -2.64
N VAL A 112 2.09 12.93 -2.08
CA VAL A 112 1.86 12.97 -0.63
C VAL A 112 1.45 11.61 -0.09
N ARG A 113 0.48 10.94 -0.74
CA ARG A 113 0.03 9.59 -0.33
C ARG A 113 1.15 8.55 -0.46
N MET A 114 1.92 8.63 -1.54
CA MET A 114 3.11 7.80 -1.74
C MET A 114 4.11 7.95 -0.59
N ARG A 115 4.41 9.19 -0.17
CA ARG A 115 5.31 9.45 0.97
C ARG A 115 4.76 8.84 2.26
N TYR A 116 3.48 9.06 2.55
CA TYR A 116 2.85 8.51 3.75
C TYR A 116 2.90 6.98 3.78
N PHE A 117 2.63 6.32 2.65
CA PHE A 117 2.76 4.88 2.55
C PHE A 117 4.18 4.42 2.92
N LEU A 118 5.21 4.98 2.26
CA LEU A 118 6.60 4.58 2.51
C LEU A 118 7.05 4.85 3.95
N ASP A 119 6.74 6.03 4.50
CA ASP A 119 7.12 6.41 5.86
C ASP A 119 6.42 5.52 6.90
N ASN A 120 5.12 5.26 6.73
CA ASN A 120 4.36 4.42 7.66
C ASN A 120 4.80 2.96 7.59
N THR A 121 5.05 2.42 6.39
CA THR A 121 5.57 1.06 6.22
C THR A 121 6.96 0.93 6.80
N LYS A 122 7.87 1.88 6.53
CA LYS A 122 9.21 1.88 7.12
C LYS A 122 9.16 1.91 8.64
N GLN A 123 8.36 2.81 9.21
CA GLN A 123 8.19 2.91 10.66
C GLN A 123 7.59 1.63 11.26
N MET A 124 6.63 1.00 10.59
CA MET A 124 6.06 -0.27 11.04
C MET A 124 7.12 -1.38 11.06
N LEU A 125 7.89 -1.54 9.98
CA LEU A 125 8.90 -2.60 9.90
C LEU A 125 10.01 -2.40 10.94
N ILE A 126 10.50 -1.17 11.13
CA ILE A 126 11.50 -0.85 12.17
C ILE A 126 10.98 -1.22 13.56
N ARG A 127 9.76 -0.80 13.90
CA ARG A 127 9.14 -1.13 15.20
C ARG A 127 9.01 -2.63 15.40
N VAL A 128 8.55 -3.36 14.38
CA VAL A 128 8.42 -4.81 14.49
C VAL A 128 9.80 -5.46 14.67
N THR A 129 10.83 -4.98 13.99
CA THR A 129 12.21 -5.47 14.19
C THR A 129 12.70 -5.20 15.61
N GLU A 130 12.50 -4.00 16.15
CA GLU A 130 12.92 -3.61 17.50
C GLU A 130 12.15 -4.39 18.59
N ASP A 131 10.84 -4.59 18.41
CA ASP A 131 9.94 -5.24 19.37
C ASP A 131 9.87 -6.77 19.19
N LEU A 132 10.58 -7.35 18.22
CA LEU A 132 10.43 -8.77 17.85
C LEU A 132 10.57 -9.74 19.04
N PRO A 133 11.57 -9.61 19.94
CA PRO A 133 11.68 -10.52 21.09
C PRO A 133 10.47 -10.44 22.02
N SER A 134 9.94 -9.23 22.25
CA SER A 134 8.75 -9.02 23.08
C SER A 134 7.48 -9.55 22.41
N ILE A 135 7.35 -9.39 21.09
CA ILE A 135 6.25 -9.94 20.30
C ILE A 135 6.27 -11.47 20.36
N GLN A 136 7.43 -12.09 20.13
CA GLN A 136 7.60 -13.54 20.17
C GLN A 136 7.22 -14.11 21.54
N ASN A 137 7.72 -13.49 22.62
CA ASN A 137 7.40 -13.92 23.98
C ASN A 137 5.89 -13.74 24.30
N CYS A 138 5.35 -12.54 24.08
CA CYS A 138 3.96 -12.22 24.46
C CYS A 138 2.91 -13.05 23.69
N PHE A 139 3.17 -13.40 22.42
CA PHE A 139 2.22 -14.11 21.57
C PHE A 139 2.65 -15.55 21.25
N ASN A 140 3.72 -16.03 21.90
CA ASN A 140 4.33 -17.34 21.67
C ASN A 140 4.70 -17.58 20.19
N ILE A 141 5.11 -16.55 19.45
CA ILE A 141 5.43 -16.64 18.02
C ILE A 141 6.85 -17.19 17.85
N GLN A 142 7.01 -18.20 16.99
CA GLN A 142 8.30 -18.87 16.77
C GLN A 142 9.02 -18.31 15.54
N SER A 143 8.27 -17.79 14.58
CA SER A 143 8.83 -17.14 13.40
C SER A 143 9.41 -15.76 13.70
N SER A 144 10.48 -15.40 13.01
CA SER A 144 11.07 -14.06 13.01
C SER A 144 10.69 -13.24 11.78
N GLU A 145 9.86 -13.75 10.88
CA GLU A 145 9.55 -13.10 9.61
C GLU A 145 8.04 -12.88 9.44
N LEU A 146 7.69 -11.70 8.95
CA LEU A 146 6.35 -11.39 8.48
C LEU A 146 6.13 -11.95 7.07
N ASN A 147 5.07 -12.72 6.88
CA ASN A 147 4.73 -13.32 5.60
C ASN A 147 3.57 -12.62 4.88
N SER A 148 2.60 -12.06 5.61
CA SER A 148 1.47 -11.36 5.00
C SER A 148 0.99 -10.16 5.83
N ILE A 149 0.47 -9.15 5.14
CA ILE A 149 -0.24 -8.02 5.72
C ILE A 149 -1.62 -7.89 5.07
N SER A 150 -2.62 -7.63 5.91
CA SER A 150 -3.94 -7.21 5.46
C SER A 150 -4.41 -6.02 6.28
N GLU A 151 -5.01 -5.03 5.64
CA GLU A 151 -5.60 -3.90 6.35
C GLU A 151 -6.92 -4.33 7.00
N SER A 152 -7.09 -3.99 8.27
CA SER A 152 -8.42 -4.06 8.89
C SER A 152 -9.23 -2.85 8.42
N GLN A 153 -10.44 -3.10 7.91
CA GLN A 153 -11.40 -2.13 7.37
C GLN A 153 -11.74 -0.98 8.34
N GLY A 154 -10.86 0.01 8.46
CA GLY A 154 -11.05 1.18 9.30
C GLY A 154 -10.53 2.44 8.63
N ASP A 155 -11.01 3.60 9.05
CA ASP A 155 -10.61 4.88 8.47
C ASP A 155 -9.10 5.12 8.64
N SER A 156 -8.43 5.59 7.59
CA SER A 156 -7.06 6.07 7.70
C SER A 156 -7.03 7.36 8.53
N HIS A 157 -6.28 7.36 9.64
CA HIS A 157 -6.10 8.54 10.50
C HIS A 157 -4.70 9.12 10.34
N SER A 158 -4.46 10.36 10.80
CA SER A 158 -3.12 10.91 11.07
C SER A 158 -2.03 10.63 10.02
N ARG A 159 -2.20 11.14 8.80
CA ARG A 159 -1.24 10.97 7.67
C ARG A 159 -1.14 9.52 7.16
N GLY A 160 -2.29 8.89 6.92
CA GLY A 160 -2.37 7.58 6.23
C GLY A 160 -2.02 6.38 7.11
N LYS A 161 -2.08 6.53 8.44
CA LYS A 161 -1.88 5.44 9.38
C LYS A 161 -3.14 4.59 9.47
N THR A 162 -2.99 3.30 9.23
CA THR A 162 -4.08 2.32 9.23
C THR A 162 -3.75 1.19 10.20
N VAL A 163 -4.78 0.57 10.77
CA VAL A 163 -4.62 -0.66 11.56
C VAL A 163 -4.44 -1.84 10.60
N SER A 164 -3.45 -2.68 10.86
CA SER A 164 -3.09 -3.79 9.98
C SER A 164 -2.95 -5.09 10.75
N THR A 165 -3.41 -6.18 10.15
CA THR A 165 -3.14 -7.54 10.64
C THR A 165 -1.85 -8.02 9.99
N LEU A 166 -0.86 -8.33 10.81
CA LEU A 166 0.43 -8.89 10.41
C LEU A 166 0.42 -10.38 10.69
N THR A 167 0.72 -11.18 9.68
CA THR A 167 0.81 -12.65 9.78
C THR A 167 2.26 -13.07 9.64
N PHE A 168 2.79 -13.77 10.63
CA PHE A 168 4.13 -14.34 10.63
C PHE A 168 4.20 -15.62 9.78
N SER A 169 5.40 -16.06 9.41
CA SER A 169 5.60 -17.26 8.57
C SER A 169 5.13 -18.56 9.25
N ASP A 170 4.96 -18.58 10.57
CA ASP A 170 4.36 -19.70 11.32
C ASP A 170 2.82 -19.63 11.39
N GLY A 171 2.21 -18.66 10.68
CA GLY A 171 0.76 -18.47 10.59
C GLY A 171 0.14 -17.69 11.75
N LYS A 172 0.91 -17.34 12.79
CA LYS A 172 0.41 -16.54 13.91
C LYS A 172 0.22 -15.08 13.50
N LYS A 173 -0.76 -14.43 14.13
CA LYS A 173 -1.21 -13.10 13.74
C LYS A 173 -1.16 -12.13 14.91
N ILE A 174 -0.76 -10.90 14.60
CA ILE A 174 -0.87 -9.75 15.50
C ILE A 174 -1.58 -8.60 14.78
N VAL A 175 -2.18 -7.69 15.55
CA VAL A 175 -2.79 -6.47 15.02
C VAL A 175 -1.88 -5.29 15.37
N TYR A 176 -1.31 -4.67 14.35
CA TYR A 176 -0.51 -3.45 14.47
C TYR A 176 -1.43 -2.21 14.49
N LYS A 177 -1.34 -1.42 15.56
CA LYS A 177 -2.17 -0.21 15.77
C LYS A 177 -1.28 1.02 15.95
N PRO A 178 -0.98 1.81 14.89
CA PRO A 178 -0.07 2.96 14.94
C PRO A 178 -0.70 4.24 15.56
N LYS A 179 -1.35 4.10 16.71
CA LYS A 179 -2.05 5.19 17.42
C LYS A 179 -1.49 5.41 18.83
N ILE A 180 -1.54 6.66 19.30
CA ILE A 180 -1.33 6.96 20.72
C ILE A 180 -2.38 6.18 21.50
N ASN A 181 -1.96 5.45 22.53
CA ASN A 181 -2.85 4.62 23.31
C ASN A 181 -2.44 4.62 24.79
N SER A 182 -3.34 4.13 25.64
CA SER A 182 -3.13 3.96 27.08
C SER A 182 -3.49 2.54 27.50
N GLU A 183 -3.15 1.55 26.64
CA GLU A 183 -3.55 0.15 26.81
C GLU A 183 -3.03 -0.43 28.14
N ASN A 184 -1.84 -0.05 28.59
CA ASN A 184 -1.31 -0.49 29.90
C ASN A 184 -2.20 0.00 31.06
N LYS A 185 -2.61 1.27 31.05
CA LYS A 185 -3.51 1.83 32.08
C LYS A 185 -4.88 1.15 32.06
N LEU A 186 -5.38 0.83 30.86
CA LEU A 186 -6.64 0.10 30.70
C LEU A 186 -6.52 -1.34 31.22
N ARG A 187 -5.42 -2.04 30.91
CA ARG A 187 -5.13 -3.37 31.43
C ARG A 187 -5.08 -3.35 32.97
N ASP A 188 -4.30 -2.46 33.55
CA ASP A 188 -4.19 -2.33 35.02
C ASP A 188 -5.53 -2.04 35.69
N PHE A 189 -6.37 -1.22 35.04
CA PHE A 189 -7.73 -0.94 35.50
C PHE A 189 -8.61 -2.19 35.47
N PHE A 190 -8.63 -2.93 34.35
CA PHE A 190 -9.45 -4.14 34.23
C PHE A 190 -9.00 -5.23 35.19
N ASP A 191 -7.69 -5.41 35.40
CA ASP A 191 -7.18 -6.38 36.37
C ASP A 191 -7.60 -6.04 37.80
N LYS A 192 -7.60 -4.75 38.18
CA LYS A 192 -8.11 -4.29 39.48
C LYS A 192 -9.60 -4.52 39.65
N VAL A 193 -10.41 -4.23 38.63
CA VAL A 193 -11.86 -4.44 38.67
C VAL A 193 -12.19 -5.94 38.77
N ARG A 194 -11.40 -6.79 38.12
CA ARG A 194 -11.58 -8.25 38.14
C ARG A 194 -11.28 -8.90 39.50
N ILE A 195 -10.53 -8.23 40.37
CA ILE A 195 -10.25 -8.69 41.75
C ILE A 195 -11.42 -8.34 42.70
N ILE A 196 -12.29 -7.40 42.30
CA ILE A 196 -13.38 -6.88 43.16
C ILE A 196 -14.70 -7.64 42.93
N VAL A 197 -14.79 -8.50 41.90
CA VAL A 197 -15.95 -9.36 41.58
C VAL A 197 -15.60 -10.81 41.84
#